data_AF-A0A4Q1BCZ7-F1
#
_entry.id   AF-A0A4Q1BCZ7-F1
#
_cell.length_a   1.000
_cell.length_b   1.000
_cell.length_c   1.000
_cell.angle_alpha   90.00
_cell.angle_beta   90.00
_cell.angle_gamma   90.00
#
_symmetry.space_group_name_H-M   'P 1'
#
loop_
_entity.id
_entity.type
_entity.pdbx_description
1 polymer ?
#
loop_
_entity_poly.entity_id
_entity_poly.type
_entity_poly.pdbx_seq_one_letter_code
_entity_poly.pdbx_strand_id
1 'polypeptide(L)'
;MRSPKFNEIFIMLFSLYVWFTLTVEPELFNVSNAKSGQIYATYISMVHSQQNLAWISLGISIMYLACLMFKNYGVIIFVHIIGLIYYLFISASFLINYPNIAFGVMSLVSIWLFMDLLKLIDLQEEEKKNKILKRNGLDDCESLKR
;
A
#
# COMPACT_ATOMS: atom_id res chain seq x y z
N MET A 1 -0.17 18.94 8.07
CA MET A 1 0.50 17.69 7.68
C MET A 1 0.28 16.65 8.78
N ARG A 2 -0.10 15.41 8.43
CA ARG A 2 -0.21 14.30 9.40
C ARG A 2 1.18 13.68 9.60
N SER A 3 1.46 13.15 10.79
CA SER A 3 2.66 12.36 11.02
C SER A 3 2.59 11.07 10.17
N PRO A 4 3.55 10.84 9.27
CA PRO A 4 3.55 9.62 8.46
C PRO A 4 3.71 8.40 9.36
N LYS A 5 2.94 7.33 9.10
CA LYS A 5 3.17 6.05 9.75
C LYS A 5 4.33 5.31 9.07
N PHE A 6 5.00 4.41 9.81
CA PHE A 6 6.13 3.65 9.27
C PHE A 6 5.77 2.81 8.04
N ASN A 7 4.61 2.18 8.05
CA ASN A 7 4.12 1.38 6.92
C ASN A 7 3.87 2.22 5.66
N GLU A 8 3.35 3.44 5.82
CA GLU A 8 3.13 4.39 4.72
C GLU A 8 4.45 4.84 4.09
N ILE A 9 5.44 5.17 4.93
CA ILE A 9 6.79 5.52 4.48
C ILE A 9 7.41 4.34 3.74
N PHE A 10 7.23 3.14 4.29
CA PHE A 10 7.79 1.93 3.69
C PHE A 10 7.21 1.68 2.29
N ILE A 11 5.89 1.73 2.10
CA ILE A 11 5.29 1.59 0.76
C ILE A 11 5.75 2.71 -0.17
N MET A 12 5.78 3.94 0.30
CA MET A 12 6.19 5.10 -0.47
C MET A 12 7.63 4.96 -0.97
N LEU A 13 8.56 4.57 -0.10
CA LEU A 13 9.98 4.39 -0.44
C LEU A 13 10.21 3.13 -1.28
N PHE A 14 9.51 2.04 -0.99
CA PHE A 14 9.61 0.81 -1.78
C PHE A 14 9.12 1.04 -3.21
N SER A 15 7.98 1.72 -3.39
CA SER A 15 7.48 2.09 -4.71
C SER A 15 8.41 3.08 -5.43
N LEU A 16 8.98 4.05 -4.71
CA LEU A 16 9.99 4.95 -5.28
C LEU A 16 11.25 4.20 -5.72
N TYR A 17 11.70 3.23 -4.92
CA TYR A 17 12.84 2.36 -5.25
C TYR A 17 12.58 1.55 -6.52
N VAL A 18 11.39 0.97 -6.68
CA VAL A 18 11.02 0.23 -7.90
C VAL A 18 11.02 1.14 -9.13
N TRP A 19 10.44 2.35 -9.01
CA TRP A 19 10.46 3.33 -10.09
C TRP A 19 11.89 3.72 -10.47
N PHE A 20 12.73 4.06 -9.48
CA PHE A 20 14.11 4.48 -9.75
C PHE A 20 14.92 3.36 -10.41
N THR A 21 14.78 2.13 -9.90
CA THR A 21 15.44 0.94 -10.45
C THR A 21 15.09 0.73 -11.92
N LEU A 22 13.80 0.78 -12.26
CA LEU A 22 13.34 0.57 -13.64
C LEU A 22 13.59 1.77 -14.56
N THR A 23 13.76 2.96 -14.01
CA THR A 23 14.15 4.14 -14.79
C THR A 23 15.63 4.07 -15.19
N VAL A 24 16.48 3.57 -14.30
CA VAL A 24 17.92 3.38 -14.57
C VAL A 24 18.15 2.15 -15.44
N GLU A 25 17.43 1.05 -15.20
CA GLU A 25 17.55 -0.20 -15.94
C GLU A 25 16.19 -0.68 -16.46
N PRO A 26 15.70 -0.11 -17.57
CA PRO A 26 14.36 -0.37 -18.11
C PRO A 26 14.19 -1.77 -18.72
N GLU A 27 15.30 -2.47 -18.94
CA GLU A 27 15.35 -3.85 -19.43
C GLU A 27 15.83 -4.84 -18.37
N LEU A 28 15.85 -4.46 -17.08
CA LEU A 28 16.34 -5.27 -15.97
C LEU A 28 15.81 -6.72 -16.01
N PHE A 29 14.56 -6.87 -16.44
CA PHE A 29 13.89 -8.17 -16.51
C PHE A 29 13.85 -8.82 -17.90
N ASN A 30 14.30 -8.13 -18.95
CA ASN A 30 14.39 -8.66 -20.31
C ASN A 30 15.71 -9.40 -20.57
N VAL A 31 16.78 -9.08 -19.84
CA VAL A 31 18.15 -9.50 -20.18
C VAL A 31 18.50 -10.92 -19.67
N SER A 32 17.67 -11.54 -18.84
CA SER A 32 18.04 -12.79 -18.17
C SER A 32 17.37 -14.03 -18.77
N ASN A 33 18.09 -14.74 -19.64
CA ASN A 33 17.91 -16.19 -19.88
C ASN A 33 18.14 -17.05 -18.61
N ALA A 34 18.44 -16.45 -17.46
CA ALA A 34 18.50 -17.13 -16.17
C ALA A 34 17.13 -17.16 -15.46
N LYS A 35 16.94 -18.13 -14.56
CA LYS A 35 15.73 -18.35 -13.75
C LYS A 35 15.20 -17.08 -13.07
N SER A 36 16.05 -16.09 -12.80
CA SER A 36 15.69 -14.78 -12.23
C SER A 36 14.81 -13.92 -13.14
N GLY A 37 14.98 -13.96 -14.46
CA GLY A 37 14.15 -13.20 -15.41
C GLY A 37 12.70 -13.71 -15.46
N GLN A 38 12.52 -15.03 -15.31
CA GLN A 38 11.20 -15.66 -15.27
C GLN A 38 10.39 -15.24 -14.04
N ILE A 39 11.05 -14.91 -12.92
CA ILE A 39 10.39 -14.41 -11.69
C ILE A 39 9.59 -13.14 -11.95
N TYR A 40 10.08 -12.34 -12.88
CA TYR A 40 9.56 -11.03 -13.17
C TYR A 40 8.68 -10.99 -14.43
N ALA A 41 8.81 -11.97 -15.33
CA ALA A 41 8.01 -12.10 -16.54
C ALA A 41 6.50 -12.16 -16.27
N THR A 42 6.06 -12.90 -15.26
CA THR A 42 4.62 -13.08 -14.92
C THR A 42 3.97 -11.79 -14.44
N TYR A 43 4.70 -10.94 -13.71
CA TYR A 43 4.11 -9.66 -13.30
C TYR A 43 4.19 -8.64 -14.44
N ILE A 44 5.28 -8.62 -15.23
CA ILE A 44 5.43 -7.70 -16.37
C ILE A 44 4.32 -7.94 -17.39
N SER A 45 3.90 -9.19 -17.59
CA SER A 45 2.78 -9.49 -18.48
C SER A 45 1.45 -8.92 -17.98
N MET A 46 1.22 -8.85 -16.66
CA MET A 46 0.02 -8.24 -16.07
C MET A 46 0.00 -6.71 -16.21
N VAL A 47 1.14 -6.05 -16.09
CA VAL A 47 1.27 -4.59 -16.30
C VAL A 47 1.67 -4.22 -17.72
N HIS A 48 1.72 -5.19 -18.62
CA HIS A 48 2.11 -5.10 -20.03
C HIS A 48 3.59 -4.74 -20.31
N SER A 49 4.21 -3.86 -19.51
CA SER A 49 5.60 -3.45 -19.71
C SER A 49 6.30 -3.04 -18.41
N GLN A 50 7.64 -3.10 -18.39
CA GLN A 50 8.47 -2.60 -17.28
C GLN A 50 8.29 -1.08 -17.11
N GLN A 51 8.11 -0.35 -18.21
CA GLN A 51 7.82 1.08 -18.18
C GLN A 51 6.51 1.39 -17.47
N ASN A 52 5.46 0.60 -17.72
CA ASN A 52 4.18 0.76 -17.04
C ASN A 52 4.32 0.49 -15.54
N LEU A 53 5.09 -0.53 -15.15
CA LEU A 53 5.37 -0.77 -13.74
C LEU A 53 6.03 0.46 -13.10
N ALA A 54 7.07 1.01 -13.73
CA ALA A 54 7.75 2.20 -13.23
C ALA A 54 6.76 3.35 -12.99
N TRP A 55 5.90 3.66 -13.97
CA TRP A 55 4.89 4.72 -13.82
C TRP A 55 3.87 4.44 -12.73
N ILE A 56 3.40 3.20 -12.59
CA ILE A 56 2.50 2.78 -11.51
C ILE A 56 3.19 2.99 -10.15
N SER A 57 4.43 2.55 -10.02
CA SER A 57 5.23 2.68 -8.79
C SER A 57 5.44 4.15 -8.42
N LEU A 58 5.74 5.02 -9.39
CA LEU A 58 5.82 6.47 -9.16
C LEU A 58 4.46 7.04 -8.71
N GLY A 59 3.37 6.65 -9.38
CA GLY A 59 2.02 7.07 -9.03
C GLY A 59 1.66 6.71 -7.58
N ILE A 60 2.02 5.51 -7.14
CA ILE A 60 1.80 5.06 -5.75
C ILE A 60 2.63 5.89 -4.77
N SER A 61 3.90 6.15 -5.07
CA SER A 61 4.75 6.98 -4.20
C SER A 61 4.17 8.40 -4.05
N ILE A 62 3.74 9.01 -5.16
CA ILE A 62 3.08 10.33 -5.17
C ILE A 62 1.76 10.29 -4.40
N MET A 63 0.95 9.23 -4.56
CA MET A 63 -0.30 9.07 -3.83
C MET A 63 -0.08 9.01 -2.31
N TYR A 64 0.93 8.27 -1.85
CA TYR A 64 1.28 8.21 -0.43
C TYR A 64 1.79 9.55 0.07
N LEU A 65 2.64 10.24 -0.70
CA LEU A 65 3.11 11.59 -0.37
C LEU A 65 1.94 12.58 -0.26
N ALA A 66 1.02 12.57 -1.21
CA ALA A 66 -0.17 13.40 -1.21
C ALA A 66 -1.10 13.05 -0.03
N CYS A 67 -1.21 11.77 0.32
CA CYS A 67 -2.00 11.30 1.46
C CYS A 67 -1.55 11.94 2.79
N LEU A 68 -0.27 12.28 2.95
CA LEU A 68 0.25 12.97 4.15
C LEU A 68 -0.29 14.41 4.32
N MET A 69 -0.80 15.00 3.23
CA MET A 69 -1.42 16.33 3.25
C MET A 69 -2.86 16.30 3.78
N PHE A 70 -3.53 15.15 3.73
CA PHE A 70 -4.93 14.99 4.12
C PHE A 70 -5.08 14.29 5.48
N LYS A 71 -6.12 14.67 6.24
CA LYS A 71 -6.51 14.02 7.52
C LYS A 71 -7.79 13.19 7.41
N ASN A 72 -8.29 12.97 6.20
CA ASN A 72 -9.54 12.24 5.98
C ASN A 72 -9.27 10.73 5.96
N TYR A 73 -9.79 10.00 6.95
CA TYR A 73 -9.62 8.54 7.03
C TYR A 73 -10.13 7.81 5.79
N GLY A 74 -11.18 8.29 5.12
CA GLY A 74 -11.65 7.68 3.87
C GLY A 74 -10.61 7.74 2.74
N VAL A 75 -9.89 8.88 2.62
CA VAL A 75 -8.78 9.03 1.66
C VAL A 75 -7.62 8.14 2.07
N ILE A 76 -7.27 8.12 3.36
CA ILE A 76 -6.16 7.31 3.88
C ILE A 76 -6.39 5.82 3.63
N ILE A 77 -7.62 5.33 3.88
CA ILE A 77 -8.04 3.94 3.63
C ILE A 77 -7.96 3.62 2.14
N PHE A 78 -8.48 4.50 1.28
CA PHE A 78 -8.42 4.30 -0.17
C PHE A 78 -6.97 4.15 -0.68
N VAL A 79 -6.07 5.01 -0.23
CA VAL A 79 -4.64 4.92 -0.58
C VAL A 79 -4.00 3.65 -0.02
N HIS A 80 -4.39 3.22 1.19
CA HIS A 80 -3.92 1.95 1.78
C HIS A 80 -4.37 0.73 0.98
N ILE A 81 -5.62 0.71 0.52
CA ILE A 81 -6.16 -0.38 -0.32
C ILE A 81 -5.35 -0.48 -1.61
N ILE A 82 -5.10 0.65 -2.28
CA ILE A 82 -4.30 0.67 -3.52
C ILE A 82 -2.87 0.19 -3.26
N GLY A 83 -2.24 0.66 -2.18
CA GLY A 83 -0.90 0.22 -1.79
C GLY A 83 -0.84 -1.27 -1.46
N LEU A 84 -1.85 -1.80 -0.75
CA LEU A 84 -1.96 -3.23 -0.43
C LEU A 84 -2.11 -4.06 -1.71
N ILE A 85 -2.99 -3.65 -2.63
CA ILE A 85 -3.18 -4.32 -3.92
C ILE A 85 -1.85 -4.37 -4.68
N TYR A 86 -1.15 -3.24 -4.80
CA TYR A 86 0.17 -3.19 -5.43
C TYR A 86 1.18 -4.14 -4.78
N TYR A 87 1.23 -4.18 -3.45
CA TYR A 87 2.18 -5.04 -2.73
C TYR A 87 1.84 -6.52 -2.90
N LEU A 88 0.55 -6.87 -2.90
CA LEU A 88 0.09 -8.24 -3.18
C LEU A 88 0.43 -8.67 -4.60
N PHE A 89 0.27 -7.78 -5.58
CA PHE A 89 0.68 -8.04 -6.96
C PHE A 89 2.17 -8.37 -7.06
N ILE A 90 3.02 -7.58 -6.40
CA ILE A 90 4.47 -7.85 -6.38
C ILE A 90 4.78 -9.14 -5.61
N SER A 91 4.12 -9.38 -4.48
CA SER A 91 4.35 -10.59 -3.68
C SER A 91 3.96 -11.87 -4.45
N ALA A 92 2.84 -11.84 -5.19
CA ALA A 92 2.36 -12.96 -5.99
C ALA A 92 3.36 -13.38 -7.08
N SER A 93 4.15 -12.45 -7.63
CA SER A 93 5.16 -12.78 -8.64
C SER A 93 6.30 -13.63 -8.08
N PHE A 94 6.66 -13.41 -6.81
CA PHE A 94 7.64 -14.26 -6.12
C PHE A 94 7.06 -15.64 -5.77
N LEU A 95 5.78 -15.72 -5.42
CA LEU A 95 5.11 -16.99 -5.10
C LEU A 95 5.08 -17.95 -6.30
N ILE A 96 4.69 -17.44 -7.47
CA ILE A 96 4.43 -18.27 -8.66
C ILE A 96 5.73 -18.81 -9.27
N ASN A 97 6.80 -18.02 -9.23
CA ASN A 97 7.99 -18.32 -10.01
C ASN A 97 9.14 -18.92 -9.18
N TYR A 98 9.35 -18.45 -7.95
CA TYR A 98 10.31 -19.06 -7.02
C TYR A 98 10.13 -18.53 -5.59
N PRO A 99 9.47 -19.29 -4.68
CA PRO A 99 9.33 -18.88 -3.29
C PRO A 99 10.71 -18.75 -2.64
N ASN A 100 11.07 -17.54 -2.24
CA ASN A 100 12.36 -17.24 -1.62
C ASN A 100 12.17 -16.40 -0.34
N ILE A 101 13.27 -16.05 0.32
CA ILE A 101 13.23 -15.20 1.53
C ILE A 101 12.53 -13.88 1.25
N ALA A 102 12.67 -13.33 0.04
CA ALA A 102 11.98 -12.10 -0.35
C ALA A 102 10.46 -12.29 -0.31
N PHE A 103 9.91 -13.39 -0.84
CA PHE A 103 8.47 -13.70 -0.70
C PHE A 103 8.01 -13.73 0.75
N GLY A 104 8.78 -14.36 1.65
CA GLY A 104 8.47 -14.41 3.07
C GLY A 104 8.40 -13.02 3.71
N VAL A 105 9.39 -12.16 3.43
CA VAL A 105 9.41 -10.77 3.90
C VAL A 105 8.23 -9.97 3.32
N MET A 106 7.97 -10.09 2.02
CA MET A 106 6.87 -9.39 1.35
C MET A 106 5.51 -9.78 1.92
N SER A 107 5.32 -11.07 2.22
CA SER A 107 4.08 -11.59 2.82
C SER A 107 3.85 -11.05 4.24
N LEU A 108 4.90 -10.97 5.06
CA LEU A 108 4.81 -10.35 6.40
C LEU A 108 4.42 -8.87 6.30
N VAL A 109 5.00 -8.14 5.35
CA VAL A 109 4.62 -6.75 5.10
C VAL A 109 3.16 -6.66 4.66
N SER A 110 2.69 -7.51 3.73
CA SER A 110 1.29 -7.54 3.31
C SER A 110 0.32 -7.78 4.47
N ILE A 111 0.66 -8.69 5.40
CA ILE A 111 -0.13 -8.93 6.62
C ILE A 111 -0.15 -7.68 7.50
N TRP A 112 1.00 -7.05 7.71
CA TRP A 112 1.08 -5.82 8.52
C TRP A 112 0.26 -4.67 7.93
N LEU A 113 0.30 -4.51 6.60
CA LEU A 113 -0.52 -3.55 5.87
C LEU A 113 -2.02 -3.83 6.01
N PHE A 114 -2.40 -5.11 5.93
CA PHE A 114 -3.78 -5.52 6.14
C PHE A 114 -4.26 -5.22 7.57
N MET A 115 -3.44 -5.49 8.58
CA MET A 115 -3.77 -5.16 9.97
C MET A 115 -3.91 -3.65 10.20
N ASP A 116 -3.07 -2.82 9.58
CA ASP A 116 -3.20 -1.36 9.71
C ASP A 116 -4.45 -0.83 8.97
N LEU A 117 -4.80 -1.43 7.83
CA LEU A 117 -6.03 -1.12 7.11
C LEU A 117 -7.27 -1.37 7.96
N LEU A 118 -7.36 -2.52 8.64
CA LEU A 118 -8.48 -2.83 9.53
C LEU A 118 -8.60 -1.81 10.66
N LYS A 119 -7.49 -1.45 11.30
CA LYS A 119 -7.46 -0.41 12.34
C LYS A 119 -7.94 0.95 11.82
N LEU A 120 -7.57 1.32 10.59
CA LEU A 120 -8.02 2.57 9.98
C LEU A 120 -9.52 2.57 9.71
N ILE A 121 -10.08 1.43 9.28
CA ILE A 121 -11.52 1.26 9.09
C ILE A 121 -12.26 1.43 10.42
N ASP A 122 -11.81 0.76 11.48
CA ASP A 122 -12.40 0.89 12.82
C ASP A 122 -12.41 2.35 13.30
N LEU A 123 -11.29 3.06 13.13
CA LEU A 123 -11.18 4.49 13.46
C LEU A 123 -12.14 5.36 12.64
N GLN A 124 -12.33 5.03 11.35
CA GLN A 124 -13.28 5.75 10.50
C GLN A 124 -14.73 5.53 10.96
N GLU A 125 -15.08 4.31 11.36
CA GLU A 125 -16.40 3.98 11.89
C GLU A 125 -16.66 4.67 13.23
N GLU A 126 -15.67 4.70 14.12
CA GLU A 126 -15.76 5.40 15.40
C GLU A 126 -15.94 6.92 15.20
N GLU A 127 -15.20 7.53 14.27
CA GLU A 127 -15.37 8.95 13.94
C GLU A 127 -16.77 9.24 13.38
N LYS A 128 -17.30 8.36 12.52
CA LYS A 128 -18.67 8.48 11.99
C LYS A 128 -19.70 8.34 13.11
N LYS A 129 -19.55 7.36 14.01
CA LYS A 129 -20.42 7.16 15.17
C LYS A 129 -20.44 8.41 16.05
N ASN A 130 -19.27 8.94 16.39
CA ASN A 130 -19.14 10.13 17.24
C ASN A 130 -19.77 11.37 16.58
N LYS A 131 -19.65 11.53 15.25
CA LYS A 131 -20.34 12.60 14.51
C LYS A 131 -21.86 12.47 14.56
N ILE A 132 -22.39 11.24 14.47
CA ILE A 132 -23.83 10.98 14.56
C ILE A 132 -24.36 11.23 15.97
N LEU A 133 -23.66 10.76 17.00
CA LEU A 133 -24.02 10.98 18.41
C LEU A 133 -24.08 12.48 18.74
N LYS A 134 -23.05 13.24 18.33
CA LYS A 134 -23.00 14.70 18.47
C LYS A 134 -24.14 15.39 17.74
N ARG A 135 -24.45 14.96 16.51
CA ARG A 135 -25.56 15.50 15.72
C ARG A 135 -26.92 15.24 16.35
N ASN A 136 -27.07 14.13 17.07
CA ASN A 136 -28.30 13.74 17.73
C ASN A 136 -28.41 14.25 19.18
N GLY A 137 -27.44 15.03 19.67
CA GLY A 137 -27.45 15.59 21.03
C GLY A 137 -27.32 14.55 22.15
N LEU A 138 -26.79 13.35 21.85
CA LEU A 138 -26.71 12.23 22.80
C LEU A 138 -25.40 12.20 23.62
N ASP A 139 -24.56 13.23 23.52
CA ASP A 139 -23.30 13.33 24.29
C ASP A 139 -23.54 13.47 25.82
N ASP A 140 -24.78 13.75 26.26
CA ASP A 140 -25.11 14.05 27.66
C ASP A 140 -25.75 12.90 28.47
N CYS A 141 -25.95 11.71 27.88
CA CYS A 141 -26.53 10.59 28.64
C CYS A 141 -25.51 9.78 29.46
N GLU A 142 -24.21 9.90 29.18
CA GLU A 142 -23.15 9.28 30.00
C GLU A 142 -22.68 10.17 31.16
N SER A 143 -22.84 11.50 31.06
CA SER A 143 -22.51 12.44 32.15
C SER A 143 -23.47 12.33 33.35
N LEU A 144 -24.69 11.82 33.12
CA LEU A 144 -25.74 11.60 34.14
C LEU A 144 -25.63 10.27 34.91
N LYS A 145 -24.63 9.43 34.61
CA LYS A 145 -24.39 8.14 35.29
C LYS A 145 -23.24 8.17 36.31
N ARG A 146 -22.72 9.36 36.66
CA ARG A 146 -21.76 9.54 37.77
C ARG A 146 -22.43 10.08 39.02
#